data_AF-A0A428JLV6-F1
#
_entry.id   AF-A0A428JLV6-F1
#
_cell.length_a   1.000
_cell.length_b   1.000
_cell.length_c   1.000
_cell.angle_alpha   90.00
_cell.angle_beta   90.00
_cell.angle_gamma   90.00
#
_symmetry.space_group_name_H-M   'P 1'
#
loop_
_entity.id
_entity.type
_entity.pdbx_description
1 polymer ?
#
loop_
_entity_poly.entity_id
_entity_poly.type
_entity_poly.pdbx_seq_one_letter_code
_entity_poly.pdbx_strand_id
1 'polypeptide(L)'
;MSTFRTASRVDGNQSTIVASLRRIGCTVLLTHQLKNCFDILVGYRGRTHLMEIKDPAQPPSKRKLTPGEEEFRRTWQGSPYHVVETIDQAISIVTAP
;
A
#
# COMPACT_ATOMS: atom_id res chain seq x y z
N MET A 1 -19.90 22.62 4.58
CA MET A 1 -19.17 22.06 5.73
C MET A 1 -18.66 20.69 5.32
N SER A 2 -17.34 20.52 5.25
CA SER A 2 -16.68 19.31 4.74
C SER A 2 -16.89 18.15 5.72
N THR A 3 -17.65 17.13 5.32
CA THR A 3 -17.69 15.85 6.02
C THR A 3 -16.54 14.99 5.50
N PHE A 4 -15.38 15.08 6.15
CA PHE A 4 -14.35 14.05 6.03
C PHE A 4 -14.96 12.74 6.58
N ARG A 5 -15.46 11.87 5.69
CA ARG A 5 -15.76 10.48 6.04
C ARG A 5 -14.42 9.80 6.31
N THR A 6 -14.01 9.77 7.57
CA THR A 6 -13.02 8.80 8.04
C THR A 6 -13.55 7.42 7.66
N ALA A 7 -12.82 6.75 6.77
CA ALA A 7 -13.20 5.45 6.23
C ALA A 7 -13.29 4.43 7.37
N SER A 8 -14.48 4.27 7.91
CA SER A 8 -14.80 3.44 9.06
C SER A 8 -15.38 2.12 8.57
N ARG A 9 -14.50 1.16 8.25
CA ARG A 9 -14.70 -0.26 8.56
C ARG A 9 -13.42 -1.08 8.34
N VAL A 10 -13.01 -1.76 9.41
CA VAL A 10 -11.71 -2.40 9.69
C VAL A 10 -11.68 -3.87 9.19
N ASP A 11 -12.18 -4.13 7.99
CA ASP A 11 -11.99 -5.41 7.31
C ASP A 11 -11.94 -5.12 5.80
N GLY A 12 -10.75 -5.14 5.20
CA GLY A 12 -10.57 -4.82 3.77
C GLY A 12 -9.85 -3.49 3.45
N ASN A 13 -8.90 -3.04 4.30
CA ASN A 13 -8.09 -1.86 3.95
C ASN A 13 -7.34 -2.10 2.62
N GLN A 14 -6.71 -3.26 2.47
CA GLN A 14 -6.05 -3.66 1.23
C GLN A 14 -7.00 -3.69 0.03
N SER A 15 -8.18 -4.33 0.15
CA SER A 15 -9.12 -4.44 -0.97
C SER A 15 -9.65 -3.08 -1.40
N THR A 16 -9.88 -2.16 -0.46
CA THR A 16 -10.35 -0.80 -0.76
C THR A 16 -9.27 0.04 -1.45
N ILE A 17 -8.02 -0.05 -0.99
CA ILE A 17 -6.87 0.60 -1.64
C ILE A 17 -6.68 0.05 -3.06
N VAL A 18 -6.67 -1.28 -3.22
CA VAL A 18 -6.53 -1.95 -4.52
C VAL A 18 -7.64 -1.52 -5.49
N ALA A 19 -8.90 -1.50 -5.03
CA ALA A 19 -10.03 -1.07 -5.85
C ALA A 19 -9.89 0.40 -6.28
N SER A 20 -9.45 1.28 -5.38
CA SER A 20 -9.27 2.70 -5.66
C SER A 20 -8.12 2.97 -6.65
N LEU A 21 -6.98 2.29 -6.48
CA LEU A 21 -5.87 2.34 -7.42
C LEU A 21 -6.28 1.86 -8.81
N ARG A 22 -6.99 0.73 -8.89
CA ARG A 22 -7.53 0.23 -10.17
C ARG A 22 -8.50 1.22 -10.82
N ARG A 23 -9.32 1.93 -10.02
CA ARG A 23 -10.28 2.92 -10.52
C ARG A 23 -9.62 4.13 -11.20
N ILE A 24 -8.39 4.48 -10.82
CA ILE A 24 -7.62 5.55 -11.46
C ILE A 24 -6.73 5.07 -12.61
N GLY A 25 -6.83 3.79 -12.99
CA GLY A 25 -6.10 3.21 -14.11
C GLY A 25 -4.78 2.52 -13.73
N CYS A 26 -4.51 2.28 -12.44
CA CYS A 26 -3.37 1.46 -12.05
C CYS A 26 -3.63 -0.02 -12.31
N THR A 27 -2.59 -0.76 -12.70
CA THR A 27 -2.57 -2.22 -12.57
C THR A 27 -2.10 -2.58 -11.17
N VAL A 28 -2.69 -3.61 -10.57
CA VAL A 28 -2.34 -4.04 -9.20
C VAL A 28 -2.23 -5.55 -9.14
N LEU A 29 -1.05 -6.05 -8.76
CA LEU A 29 -0.76 -7.44 -8.46
C LEU A 29 -0.69 -7.63 -6.94
N LEU A 30 -1.40 -8.62 -6.42
CA LEU A 30 -1.32 -9.00 -5.00
C LEU A 30 -0.13 -9.95 -4.80
N THR A 31 0.73 -9.67 -3.82
CA THR A 31 1.97 -10.43 -3.56
C THR A 31 1.92 -11.28 -2.30
N HIS A 32 0.73 -11.49 -1.72
CA HIS A 32 0.46 -12.25 -0.50
C HIS A 32 1.08 -13.67 -0.41
N GLN A 33 1.43 -14.28 -1.55
CA GLN A 33 2.08 -15.61 -1.58
C GLN A 33 3.61 -15.53 -1.35
N LEU A 34 4.21 -14.36 -1.51
CA LEU A 34 5.63 -14.12 -1.31
C LEU A 34 5.89 -13.75 0.15
N LYS A 35 6.62 -14.60 0.87
CA LYS A 35 7.03 -14.32 2.25
C LYS A 35 8.02 -13.15 2.28
N ASN A 36 7.97 -12.35 3.36
CA ASN A 36 8.93 -11.28 3.65
C ASN A 36 9.03 -10.22 2.55
N CYS A 37 7.93 -9.93 1.84
CA CYS A 37 7.89 -9.01 0.71
C CYS A 37 7.05 -7.78 1.06
N PHE A 38 6.39 -7.19 0.07
CA PHE A 38 5.34 -6.18 0.23
C PHE A 38 3.96 -6.78 -0.12
N ASP A 39 2.88 -6.08 0.21
CA ASP A 39 1.51 -6.55 -0.03
C ASP A 39 1.03 -6.47 -1.50
N ILE A 40 1.35 -5.37 -2.20
CA ILE A 40 0.93 -5.15 -3.58
C ILE A 40 2.02 -4.50 -4.46
N LEU A 41 2.08 -4.94 -5.73
CA LEU A 41 2.83 -4.26 -6.78
C LEU A 41 1.86 -3.44 -7.64
N VAL A 42 2.18 -2.17 -7.85
CA VAL A 42 1.31 -1.23 -8.57
C VAL A 42 2.03 -0.68 -9.79
N GLY A 43 1.42 -0.80 -10.96
CA GLY A 43 1.89 -0.18 -12.20
C GLY A 43 1.03 1.03 -12.56
N TYR A 44 1.65 2.17 -12.87
CA TYR A 44 0.94 3.35 -13.35
C TYR A 44 1.84 4.25 -14.19
N ARG A 45 1.38 4.60 -15.41
CA ARG A 45 2.07 5.54 -16.33
C ARG A 45 3.56 5.22 -16.54
N GLY A 46 3.89 3.94 -16.75
CA GLY A 46 5.27 3.49 -16.98
C GLY A 46 6.14 3.37 -15.72
N ARG A 47 5.57 3.57 -14.52
CA ARG A 47 6.25 3.43 -13.24
C ARG A 47 5.71 2.25 -12.45
N THR A 48 6.59 1.64 -11.67
CA THR A 48 6.28 0.53 -10.76
C THR A 48 6.46 1.00 -9.33
N HIS A 49 5.50 0.69 -8.45
CA HIS A 49 5.49 1.06 -7.05
C HIS A 49 5.27 -0.19 -6.18
N LEU A 50 6.08 -0.36 -5.16
CA LEU A 50 5.94 -1.42 -4.17
C LEU A 50 5.20 -0.83 -2.98
N MET A 51 4.11 -1.44 -2.53
CA MET A 51 3.34 -0.94 -1.41
C MET A 51 3.07 -2.03 -0.39
N GLU A 52 3.45 -1.74 0.84
CA GLU A 52 3.06 -2.45 2.04
C GLU A 52 1.92 -1.69 2.72
N ILE A 53 0.84 -2.39 3.06
CA ILE A 53 -0.38 -1.79 3.55
C ILE A 53 -0.52 -2.06 5.05
N LYS A 54 -0.47 -0.99 5.83
CA LYS A 54 -0.71 -1.07 7.28
C LYS A 54 -2.06 -0.44 7.59
N ASP A 55 -2.89 -1.14 8.35
CA ASP A 55 -4.19 -0.61 8.75
C ASP A 55 -4.03 0.24 10.02
N PRO A 56 -4.31 1.56 9.96
CA PRO A 56 -4.13 2.46 11.10
C PRO A 56 -5.03 2.10 12.31
N ALA A 57 -6.11 1.35 12.09
CA ALA A 57 -6.99 0.88 13.15
C ALA A 57 -6.42 -0.34 13.91
N GLN A 58 -5.39 -1.00 13.38
CA GLN A 58 -4.75 -2.12 14.04
C GLN A 58 -3.84 -1.65 15.19
N PRO A 59 -3.62 -2.49 16.22
CA PRO A 59 -2.72 -2.15 17.32
C PRO A 59 -1.30 -1.85 16.80
N PRO A 60 -0.51 -1.01 17.51
CA PRO A 60 0.82 -0.59 17.07
C PRO A 60 1.76 -1.73 16.69
N SER A 61 1.64 -2.91 17.32
CA SER A 61 2.43 -4.09 16.97
C SER A 61 2.17 -4.60 15.56
N LYS A 62 0.93 -4.53 15.07
CA LYS A 62 0.53 -4.95 13.72
C LYS A 62 0.74 -3.88 12.65
N ARG A 63 1.07 -2.64 13.05
CA ARG A 63 1.40 -1.54 12.13
C ARG A 63 2.89 -1.44 11.81
N LYS A 64 3.72 -2.24 12.47
CA LYS A 64 5.17 -2.33 12.18
C LYS A 64 5.44 -3.31 11.05
N LEU A 65 6.54 -3.09 10.34
CA LEU A 65 7.08 -4.07 9.41
C LEU A 65 7.55 -5.29 10.19
N THR A 66 7.33 -6.48 9.63
CA THR A 66 8.00 -7.69 10.12
C THR A 66 9.51 -7.60 9.86
N PRO A 67 10.37 -8.33 10.60
CA PRO A 67 11.81 -8.32 10.33
C PRO A 67 12.16 -8.69 8.88
N GLY A 68 11.37 -9.58 8.25
CA GLY A 68 11.55 -9.96 6.86
C GLY A 68 11.15 -8.86 5.86
N GLU A 69 10.01 -8.21 6.07
CA GLU A 69 9.62 -7.02 5.29
C GLU A 69 10.68 -5.90 5.38
N GLU A 70 11.20 -5.66 6.58
CA GLU A 70 12.23 -4.64 6.82
C GLU A 70 13.57 -4.99 6.14
N GLU A 71 13.95 -6.26 6.15
CA GLU A 71 15.12 -6.77 5.41
C GLU A 71 14.97 -6.53 3.90
N PHE A 72 13.81 -6.92 3.35
CA PHE A 72 13.52 -6.73 1.94
C PHE A 72 13.55 -5.24 1.59
N ARG A 73 12.85 -4.40 2.36
CA ARG A 73 12.82 -2.94 2.19
C ARG A 73 14.22 -2.34 2.17
N ARG A 74 15.11 -2.81 3.03
CA ARG A 74 16.48 -2.28 3.16
C ARG A 74 17.39 -2.72 2.02
N THR A 75 17.24 -3.94 1.54
CA THR A 75 18.14 -4.54 0.54
C THR A 75 17.70 -4.28 -0.90
N TRP A 76 16.42 -4.00 -1.13
CA TRP A 76 15.87 -3.74 -2.45
C TRP A 76 16.50 -2.50 -3.12
N GLN A 77 16.94 -2.68 -4.37
CA GLN A 77 17.60 -1.64 -5.18
C GLN A 77 16.75 -1.14 -6.35
N GLY A 78 15.48 -1.59 -6.44
CA GLY A 78 14.56 -1.19 -7.50
C GLY A 78 13.73 0.03 -7.12
N SER A 79 12.48 0.06 -7.62
CA SER A 79 11.51 1.10 -7.27
C SER A 79 11.35 1.26 -5.74
N PRO A 80 11.05 2.48 -5.26
CA PRO A 80 10.87 2.73 -3.83
C PRO A 80 9.81 1.83 -3.18
N TYR A 81 10.10 1.39 -1.97
CA TYR A 81 9.18 0.66 -1.10
C TYR A 81 8.37 1.66 -0.27
N HIS A 82 7.05 1.61 -0.37
CA HIS A 82 6.16 2.52 0.34
C HIS A 82 5.36 1.78 1.41
N VAL A 83 5.29 2.34 2.61
CA VAL A 83 4.30 1.95 3.62
C VAL A 83 3.09 2.87 3.49
N VAL A 84 1.92 2.29 3.32
CA VAL A 84 0.68 3.00 2.99
C VAL A 84 -0.41 2.63 3.99
N GLU A 85 -1.08 3.65 4.54
CA GLU A 85 -2.18 3.46 5.48
C GLU A 85 -3.56 3.80 4.88
N THR A 86 -3.59 4.69 3.89
CA THR A 86 -4.83 5.25 3.34
C THR A 86 -4.85 5.24 1.81
N ILE A 87 -6.06 5.32 1.25
CA ILE A 87 -6.30 5.46 -0.19
C ILE A 87 -5.61 6.72 -0.73
N ASP A 88 -5.77 7.85 -0.06
CA ASP A 88 -5.23 9.14 -0.50
C ASP A 88 -3.70 9.10 -0.56
N GLN A 89 -3.05 8.44 0.40
CA GLN A 89 -1.61 8.23 0.38
C GLN A 89 -1.20 7.34 -0.81
N ALA A 90 -1.90 6.23 -1.06
CA ALA A 90 -1.63 5.34 -2.19
C ALA A 90 -1.73 6.09 -3.53
N ILE A 91 -2.81 6.88 -3.72
CA ILE A 91 -3.04 7.68 -4.93
C ILE A 91 -1.94 8.73 -5.07
N SER A 92 -1.64 9.46 -4.00
CA SER A 92 -0.61 10.50 -4.02
C SER A 92 0.74 9.96 -4.47
N ILE A 93 1.14 8.78 -3.99
CA ILE A 93 2.39 8.10 -4.37
C ILE A 93 2.44 7.82 -5.88
N VAL A 94 1.38 7.25 -6.46
CA VAL A 94 1.41 6.86 -7.88
C VAL A 94 1.23 8.05 -8.81
N THR A 95 0.59 9.13 -8.36
CA THR A 95 0.36 10.35 -9.15
C THR A 95 1.43 11.42 -8.98
N ALA A 96 2.34 11.28 -8.02
CA ALA A 96 3.44 12.21 -7.81
C ALA A 96 4.26 12.36 -9.12
N PRO A 97 4.77 13.57 -9.42
CA PRO A 97 5.55 13.82 -10.64
C PRO A 97 6.80 12.94 -10.72
#